data_AF-W2GYP8-F1
#
_entry.id   AF-W2GYP8-F1
#
_cell.length_a   1.000
_cell.length_b   1.000
_cell.length_c   1.000
_cell.angle_alpha   90.00
_cell.angle_beta   90.00
_cell.angle_gamma   90.00
#
_symmetry.space_group_name_H-M   'P 1'
#
loop_
_entity.id
_entity.type
_entity.pdbx_description
1 polymer ?
#
loop_
_entity_poly.entity_id
_entity_poly.type
_entity_poly.pdbx_seq_one_letter_code
_entity_poly.pdbx_strand_id
1 'polypeptide(L)'
;MGWTVRGCEGATPLVRSQASSDGTCLRRTCFKFYADSALNTTEELLELCSRQGMVLAVERFVDHRFNKEYGRWELMVAWAGLRAIENSWEPLATLLQDVPVKVRNYVATTAEDEEIRGQLD
;
A
#
# COMPACT_ATOMS: atom_id res chain seq x y z
N MET A 1 -70.83 -19.31 6.61
CA MET A 1 -70.54 -18.59 5.34
C MET A 1 -69.97 -17.23 5.71
N GLY A 2 -68.91 -16.76 5.04
CA GLY A 2 -68.30 -15.44 5.26
C GLY A 2 -67.06 -15.41 6.17
N TRP A 3 -65.92 -15.01 5.61
CA TRP A 3 -64.67 -14.64 6.32
C TRP A 3 -64.00 -13.46 5.59
N THR A 4 -63.57 -12.45 6.35
CA THR A 4 -62.63 -11.36 5.99
C THR A 4 -62.22 -10.69 7.32
N VAL A 5 -61.07 -10.06 7.57
CA VAL A 5 -59.76 -9.81 6.89
C VAL A 5 -58.66 -10.10 7.96
N ARG A 6 -57.34 -10.08 7.77
CA ARG A 6 -56.41 -9.59 6.72
C ARG A 6 -55.12 -10.45 6.76
N GLY A 7 -54.23 -10.32 5.76
CA GLY A 7 -52.90 -10.92 5.80
C GLY A 7 -51.84 -10.04 6.46
N CYS A 8 -50.74 -10.69 6.89
CA CYS A 8 -49.39 -10.14 6.98
C CYS A 8 -48.43 -11.26 6.57
N GLU A 9 -47.92 -11.19 5.33
CA GLU A 9 -46.84 -12.07 4.87
C GLU A 9 -45.53 -11.71 5.58
N GLY A 10 -44.58 -12.66 5.69
CA GLY A 10 -43.23 -12.37 6.17
C GLY A 10 -42.76 -13.11 7.43
N ALA A 11 -43.45 -14.16 7.88
CA ALA A 11 -42.91 -15.06 8.90
C ALA A 11 -41.90 -16.04 8.28
N THR A 12 -40.62 -15.69 8.26
CA THR A 12 -39.55 -16.67 8.00
C THR A 12 -39.44 -17.63 9.20
N PRO A 13 -39.33 -18.95 8.96
CA PRO A 13 -39.31 -19.92 10.05
C PRO A 13 -37.98 -19.86 10.79
N LEU A 14 -38.04 -19.68 12.11
CA LEU A 14 -36.90 -19.80 13.01
C LEU A 14 -36.46 -21.27 13.09
N VAL A 15 -35.60 -21.72 12.17
CA VAL A 15 -34.97 -23.04 12.30
C VAL A 15 -33.99 -23.01 13.46
N ARG A 16 -34.40 -23.59 14.59
CA ARG A 16 -33.61 -23.64 15.82
C ARG A 16 -32.57 -24.75 15.68
N SER A 17 -31.42 -24.44 15.08
CA SER A 17 -30.30 -25.38 15.03
C SER A 17 -29.85 -25.70 16.47
N GLN A 18 -29.81 -26.98 16.81
CA GLN A 18 -29.24 -27.43 18.08
C GLN A 18 -27.74 -27.20 18.03
N ALA A 19 -27.20 -26.44 18.99
CA ALA A 19 -25.77 -26.34 19.18
C ALA A 19 -25.26 -27.66 19.79
N SER A 20 -24.64 -28.50 18.98
CA SER A 20 -23.84 -29.61 19.50
C SER A 20 -22.62 -29.02 20.19
N SER A 21 -22.58 -29.12 21.51
CA SER A 21 -21.54 -28.53 22.36
C SER A 21 -20.29 -29.42 22.41
N ASP A 22 -19.56 -29.51 21.30
CA ASP A 22 -18.22 -30.10 21.27
C ASP A 22 -17.27 -29.24 20.44
N GLY A 23 -16.41 -28.50 21.12
CA GLY A 23 -15.40 -27.68 20.46
C GLY A 23 -14.19 -28.52 20.06
N THR A 24 -13.74 -28.40 18.80
CA THR A 24 -12.32 -28.35 18.40
C THR A 24 -12.22 -27.93 16.93
N CYS A 25 -11.96 -26.64 16.67
CA CYS A 25 -11.70 -26.12 15.32
C CYS A 25 -10.20 -25.92 15.05
N LEU A 26 -9.36 -26.90 15.38
CA LEU A 26 -7.91 -26.85 15.13
C LEU A 26 -7.57 -27.33 13.70
N ARG A 27 -7.88 -26.52 12.68
CA ARG A 27 -7.39 -26.76 11.31
C ARG A 27 -7.19 -25.46 10.53
N ARG A 28 -5.92 -25.28 10.14
CA ARG A 28 -5.33 -24.35 9.17
C ARG A 28 -6.18 -24.07 7.90
N THR A 29 -7.22 -23.23 7.98
CA THR A 29 -7.83 -22.51 6.82
C THR A 29 -8.79 -21.36 7.20
N CYS A 30 -8.86 -20.92 8.46
CA CYS A 30 -9.76 -19.83 8.86
C CYS A 30 -9.20 -18.43 8.52
N PHE A 31 -8.98 -18.16 7.23
CA PHE A 31 -8.80 -16.78 6.76
C PHE A 31 -10.17 -16.09 6.80
N LYS A 32 -10.50 -15.51 7.96
CA LYS A 32 -11.69 -14.68 8.11
C LYS A 32 -11.47 -13.41 7.29
N PHE A 33 -12.17 -13.31 6.15
CA PHE A 33 -12.29 -12.04 5.44
C PHE A 33 -12.99 -11.04 6.35
N TYR A 34 -12.22 -10.13 6.93
CA TYR A 34 -12.75 -8.91 7.53
C TYR A 34 -13.22 -8.02 6.38
N ALA A 35 -14.51 -8.08 6.10
CA ALA A 35 -15.21 -7.18 5.20
C ALA A 35 -16.17 -6.32 6.04
N ASP A 36 -15.59 -5.39 6.80
CA ASP A 36 -16.36 -4.44 7.59
C ASP A 36 -16.75 -3.25 6.69
N SER A 37 -18.02 -3.22 6.27
CA SER A 37 -18.57 -2.13 5.46
C SER A 37 -18.81 -0.84 6.26
N ALA A 38 -18.59 -0.88 7.58
CA ALA A 38 -18.55 0.26 8.49
C ALA A 38 -17.12 0.59 8.95
N LEU A 39 -16.08 0.11 8.24
CA LEU A 39 -14.71 0.64 8.32
C LEU A 39 -14.69 2.07 7.76
N ASN A 40 -15.29 2.96 8.54
CA ASN A 40 -15.26 4.38 8.35
C ASN A 40 -13.79 4.80 8.52
N THR A 41 -13.12 5.17 7.43
CA THR A 41 -11.71 5.57 7.45
C THR A 41 -11.60 6.87 8.24
N THR A 42 -11.47 6.77 9.56
CA THR A 42 -11.49 7.92 10.46
C THR A 42 -10.29 8.82 10.16
N GLU A 43 -10.49 10.12 10.37
CA GLU A 43 -9.44 11.12 10.26
C GLU A 43 -8.24 10.74 11.15
N GLU A 44 -8.49 10.15 12.33
CA GLU A 44 -7.46 9.58 13.21
C GLU A 44 -6.56 8.52 12.55
N LEU A 45 -7.10 7.61 11.71
CA LEU A 45 -6.30 6.59 11.03
C LEU A 45 -5.43 7.22 9.92
N LEU A 46 -5.96 8.24 9.23
CA LEU A 46 -5.19 9.00 8.23
C LEU A 46 -4.10 9.85 8.92
N GLU A 47 -4.43 10.55 10.00
CA GLU A 47 -3.47 11.28 10.82
C GLU A 47 -2.39 10.37 11.40
N LEU A 48 -2.74 9.15 11.85
CA LEU A 48 -1.76 8.19 12.37
C LEU A 48 -0.80 7.74 11.27
N CYS A 49 -1.30 7.37 10.09
CA CYS A 49 -0.45 7.04 8.94
C CYS A 49 0.41 8.22 8.47
N SER A 50 -0.10 9.45 8.56
CA SER A 50 0.67 10.67 8.25
C SER A 50 1.71 11.02 9.35
N ARG A 51 1.46 10.69 10.62
CA ARG A 51 2.40 10.90 11.74
C ARG A 51 3.47 9.81 11.82
N GLN A 52 3.13 8.57 11.51
CA GLN A 52 4.05 7.44 11.39
C GLN A 52 4.59 7.31 9.95
N GLY A 53 5.24 8.38 9.46
CA GLY A 53 6.04 8.29 8.24
C GLY A 53 7.15 7.24 8.40
N MET A 54 7.11 6.19 7.59
CA MET A 54 8.12 5.14 7.62
C MET A 54 9.38 5.58 6.87
N VAL A 55 10.48 5.76 7.59
CA VAL A 55 11.78 6.14 7.01
C VAL A 55 12.43 4.88 6.43
N LEU A 56 12.45 4.77 5.10
CA LEU A 56 13.16 3.72 4.38
C LEU A 56 14.56 4.20 3.99
N ALA A 57 15.57 3.36 4.22
CA ALA A 57 16.93 3.68 3.80
C ALA A 57 17.14 3.29 2.33
N VAL A 58 17.68 4.21 1.52
CA VAL A 58 18.13 3.90 0.16
C VAL A 58 19.31 2.95 0.24
N GLU A 59 19.23 1.77 -0.38
CA GLU A 59 20.36 0.85 -0.50
C GLU A 59 21.30 1.32 -1.62
N ARG A 60 20.77 1.34 -2.85
CA ARG A 60 21.45 1.73 -4.09
C ARG A 60 20.45 2.25 -5.11
N PHE A 61 20.94 2.98 -6.12
CA PHE A 61 20.17 3.26 -7.33
C PHE A 61 20.46 2.16 -8.36
N VAL A 62 19.42 1.78 -9.12
CA VAL A 62 19.50 0.67 -10.09
C VAL A 62 19.49 1.18 -11.51
N ASP A 63 18.73 2.24 -11.78
CA ASP A 63 18.50 2.80 -13.11
C ASP A 63 18.05 4.27 -12.99
N HIS A 64 18.01 4.99 -14.11
CA HIS A 64 17.58 6.39 -14.19
C HIS A 64 16.80 6.64 -15.48
N ARG A 65 15.85 7.59 -15.46
CA ARG A 65 15.07 7.95 -16.65
C ARG A 65 14.65 9.42 -16.63
N PHE A 66 14.55 10.02 -17.81
CA PHE A 66 13.86 11.30 -17.96
C PHE A 66 12.37 11.08 -18.22
N ASN A 67 11.54 11.52 -17.28
CA ASN A 67 10.09 11.44 -17.40
C ASN A 67 9.55 12.66 -18.15
N LYS A 68 9.27 12.46 -19.46
CA LYS A 68 8.80 13.52 -20.38
C LYS A 68 7.43 14.10 -20.03
N GLU A 69 6.59 13.36 -19.28
CA GLU A 69 5.26 13.84 -18.87
C GLU A 69 5.36 14.92 -17.80
N TYR A 70 6.26 14.74 -16.82
CA TYR A 70 6.48 15.66 -15.70
C TYR A 70 7.71 16.56 -15.90
N GLY A 71 8.42 16.44 -17.02
CA GLY A 71 9.62 17.22 -17.36
C GLY A 71 10.78 17.06 -16.37
N ARG A 72 10.91 15.89 -15.72
CA ARG A 72 11.83 15.69 -14.59
C ARG A 72 12.60 14.36 -14.68
N TRP A 73 13.78 14.33 -14.08
CA TRP A 73 14.54 13.10 -13.88
C TRP A 73 14.01 12.29 -12.69
N GLU A 74 13.94 10.97 -12.88
CA GLU A 74 13.55 9.99 -11.87
C GLU A 74 14.62 8.89 -11.78
N LEU A 75 14.92 8.46 -10.56
CA LEU A 75 15.88 7.38 -10.28
C LEU A 75 15.13 6.17 -9.72
N MET A 76 15.51 4.96 -10.15
CA MET A 76 14.97 3.73 -9.58
C MET A 76 15.72 3.37 -8.30
N VAL A 77 15.02 3.49 -7.18
CA VAL A 77 15.54 3.28 -5.83
C VAL A 77 15.37 1.82 -5.43
N ALA A 78 16.47 1.16 -5.05
CA ALA A 78 16.39 -0.08 -4.28
C ALA A 78 16.42 0.25 -2.79
N TRP A 79 15.38 -0.16 -2.07
CA TRP A 79 15.19 0.09 -0.64
C TRP A 79 15.86 -1.00 0.20
N ALA A 80 16.60 -0.60 1.24
CA ALA A 80 17.38 -1.51 2.07
C ALA A 80 16.48 -2.49 2.83
N GLY A 81 16.71 -3.78 2.61
CA GLY A 81 15.94 -4.86 3.25
C GLY A 81 14.59 -5.18 2.58
N LEU A 82 14.22 -4.48 1.51
CA LEU A 82 13.06 -4.82 0.68
C LEU A 82 13.49 -5.58 -0.59
N ARG A 83 12.53 -6.18 -1.30
CA ARG A 83 12.80 -6.93 -2.53
C ARG A 83 12.75 -6.01 -3.74
N ALA A 84 13.37 -6.41 -4.85
CA ALA A 84 13.42 -5.63 -6.08
C ALA A 84 12.03 -5.28 -6.70
N ILE A 85 10.96 -5.98 -6.31
CA ILE A 85 9.57 -5.68 -6.70
C ILE A 85 9.06 -4.40 -6.01
N GLU A 86 9.63 -4.05 -4.87
CA GLU A 86 9.27 -2.91 -4.03
C GLU A 86 10.10 -1.66 -4.37
N ASN A 87 10.99 -1.76 -5.37
CA ASN A 87 11.73 -0.60 -5.90
C ASN A 87 10.76 0.43 -6.50
N SER A 88 10.98 1.71 -6.22
CA SER A 88 10.17 2.81 -6.73
C SER A 88 10.98 3.78 -7.59
N TRP A 89 10.27 4.55 -8.42
CA TRP A 89 10.84 5.64 -9.21
C TRP A 89 10.65 6.95 -8.46
N GLU A 90 11.72 7.45 -7.84
CA GLU A 90 11.68 8.68 -7.05
C GLU A 90 12.24 9.88 -7.84
N PRO A 91 11.68 11.09 -7.69
CA PRO A 91 12.21 12.28 -8.36
C PRO A 91 13.64 12.60 -7.90
N LEU A 92 14.50 12.97 -8.85
CA LEU A 92 15.90 13.36 -8.57
C LEU A 92 15.97 14.49 -7.54
N ALA A 93 15.06 15.47 -7.61
CA ALA A 93 15.00 16.59 -6.68
C ALA A 93 14.75 16.16 -5.22
N THR A 94 13.88 15.17 -4.99
CA THR A 94 13.62 14.59 -3.66
C THR A 94 14.85 13.87 -3.13
N LEU A 95 15.46 13.02 -3.97
CA LEU A 95 16.66 12.26 -3.60
C LEU A 95 17.89 13.13 -3.34
N LEU A 96 17.97 14.31 -3.96
CA LEU A 96 19.01 15.31 -3.66
C LEU A 96 18.82 15.99 -2.30
N GLN A 97 17.58 16.06 -1.79
CA GLN A 97 17.30 16.54 -0.43
C GLN A 97 17.60 15.45 0.61
N ASP A 98 17.16 14.22 0.36
CA ASP A 98 17.25 13.12 1.33
C ASP A 98 18.64 12.45 1.38
N VAL A 99 19.25 12.17 0.22
CA VAL A 99 20.48 11.37 0.09
C VAL A 99 21.49 11.93 -0.93
N PRO A 100 21.85 13.24 -0.87
CA PRO A 100 22.68 13.91 -1.87
C PRO A 100 24.03 13.22 -2.15
N VAL A 101 24.66 12.65 -1.11
CA VAL A 101 25.94 11.93 -1.23
C VAL A 101 25.78 10.67 -2.11
N LYS A 102 24.70 9.92 -1.96
CA LYS A 102 24.47 8.72 -2.77
C LYS A 102 24.17 9.07 -4.21
N VAL A 103 23.38 10.12 -4.45
CA VAL A 103 23.04 10.58 -5.81
C VAL A 103 24.30 11.02 -6.57
N ARG A 104 25.15 11.84 -5.93
CA ARG A 104 26.44 12.27 -6.50
C ARG A 104 27.37 11.10 -6.82
N ASN A 105 27.48 10.12 -5.92
CA ASN A 105 28.29 8.92 -6.16
C ASN A 105 27.78 8.07 -7.33
N TYR A 106 26.46 7.95 -7.48
CA TYR A 106 25.84 7.24 -8.60
C TYR A 106 26.12 7.97 -9.92
N VAL A 107 25.83 9.26 -10.02
CA VAL A 107 26.07 10.04 -11.25
C VAL A 107 27.56 10.12 -11.61
N ALA A 108 28.47 10.12 -10.62
CA ALA A 108 29.90 10.02 -10.88
C ALA A 108 30.35 8.63 -11.42
N THR A 109 29.54 7.60 -11.21
CA THR A 109 29.77 6.23 -11.70
C THR A 109 29.11 6.00 -13.07
N THR A 110 27.92 6.56 -13.28
CA THR A 110 27.16 6.56 -14.56
C THR A 110 27.72 7.60 -15.53
N ALA A 111 29.04 7.57 -15.76
CA ALA A 111 29.79 8.62 -16.45
C ALA A 111 29.50 8.77 -17.97
N GLU A 112 28.62 7.92 -18.52
CA GLU A 112 28.23 7.93 -19.94
C GLU A 112 27.04 8.87 -20.22
N ASP A 113 26.19 9.15 -19.22
CA ASP A 113 24.98 9.97 -19.35
C ASP A 113 25.20 11.41 -18.84
N GLU A 114 25.80 12.27 -19.67
CA GLU A 114 26.03 13.68 -19.28
C GLU A 114 24.73 14.46 -18.98
N GLU A 115 23.59 14.02 -19.51
CA GLU A 115 22.29 14.69 -19.34
C GLU A 115 21.81 14.71 -17.87
N ILE A 116 22.03 13.64 -17.10
CA ILE A 116 21.68 13.62 -15.67
C ILE A 116 22.72 14.38 -14.82
N ARG A 117 23.97 14.49 -15.27
CA ARG A 117 25.01 15.26 -14.58
C ARG A 117 24.71 16.75 -14.57
N GLY A 118 24.20 17.28 -15.68
CA GLY A 118 23.79 18.69 -15.81
C GLY A 118 22.54 19.11 -14.99
N GLN A 119 22.08 18.25 -14.07
CA GLN A 119 21.01 18.54 -13.10
C GLN A 119 21.53 18.65 -11.65
N LEU A 120 22.85 18.56 -11.45
CA LEU A 120 23.49 18.58 -10.13
C LEU A 120 24.18 19.91 -9.77
N ASP A 121 24.25 20.85 -10.72
CA ASP A 121 24.83 22.20 -10.60
C ASP A 121 23.81 23.22 -10.04
#